data_AF-A0A2V3JIU3-F1
#
_entry.id   AF-A0A2V3JIU3-F1
#
_cell.length_a   1.000
_cell.length_b   1.000
_cell.length_c   1.000
_cell.angle_alpha   90.00
_cell.angle_beta   90.00
_cell.angle_gamma   90.00
#
_symmetry.space_group_name_H-M   'P 1'
#
loop_
_entity.id
_entity.type
_entity.pdbx_description
1 polymer ?
#
loop_
_entity_poly.entity_id
_entity_poly.type
_entity_poly.pdbx_seq_one_letter_code
_entity_poly.pdbx_strand_id
1 'polypeptide(L)'
;MVRVLTYETKKIKIVERLSSIKQSVERKGRGRKKSMKNALIDSSKAIHEEYRTVFLFEDDGDVFKHSVDPKAEKALYSTFGKNVIITDMHDWISEKIVKMYIAKDFIEKDFNWLKNLMLIPIKPIFHRKDCRIKVHIFLCVMGLVFYRYLLWKPKKSSEQLSNMEVIEKLENIQIALVKSGDREAKFVFETTDVDQMRLFAVLRLGDVMEGANL
;
A
#
# COMPACT_ATOMS: atom_id res chain seq x y z
N MET A 1 4.97 -6.13 5.30
CA MET A 1 5.80 -7.03 4.47
C MET A 1 5.54 -6.68 3.01
N VAL A 2 6.56 -6.23 2.27
CA VAL A 2 6.40 -5.80 0.87
C VAL A 2 6.09 -7.04 0.03
N ARG A 3 4.85 -7.16 -0.47
CA ARG A 3 4.49 -8.20 -1.44
C ARG A 3 5.01 -7.78 -2.80
N VAL A 4 6.10 -8.40 -3.25
CA VAL A 4 6.54 -8.29 -4.64
C VAL A 4 5.58 -9.11 -5.49
N LEU A 5 4.77 -8.44 -6.31
CA LEU A 5 3.91 -9.12 -7.29
C LEU A 5 4.79 -9.56 -8.47
N THR A 6 5.33 -10.77 -8.39
CA THR A 6 6.03 -11.40 -9.51
C THR A 6 5.07 -11.76 -10.63
N TYR A 7 5.58 -11.85 -11.87
CA TYR A 7 4.81 -12.30 -13.02
C TYR A 7 4.08 -13.63 -12.74
N GLU A 8 4.70 -14.56 -12.03
CA GLU A 8 4.09 -15.83 -11.61
C GLU A 8 2.83 -15.63 -10.75
N THR A 9 2.87 -14.74 -9.75
CA THR A 9 1.69 -14.44 -8.93
C THR A 9 0.58 -13.76 -9.74
N LYS A 10 0.94 -12.91 -10.71
CA LYS A 10 -0.04 -12.31 -11.62
C LYS A 10 -0.63 -13.34 -12.58
N LYS A 11 0.19 -14.27 -13.09
CA LYS A 11 -0.23 -15.37 -13.98
C LYS A 11 -1.29 -16.22 -13.30
N ILE A 12 -1.08 -16.63 -12.05
CA ILE A 12 -2.07 -17.39 -11.28
C ILE A 12 -3.41 -16.64 -11.21
N LYS A 13 -3.39 -15.36 -10.82
CA LYS A 13 -4.61 -14.53 -10.73
C LYS A 13 -5.32 -14.37 -12.07
N ILE A 14 -4.58 -14.20 -13.16
CA ILE A 14 -5.14 -14.07 -14.50
C ILE A 14 -5.81 -15.40 -14.92
N VAL A 15 -5.14 -16.53 -14.69
CA VAL A 15 -5.69 -17.86 -14.99
C VAL A 15 -6.95 -18.14 -14.15
N GLU A 16 -6.92 -17.83 -12.85
CA GLU A 16 -8.10 -17.92 -11.99
C GLU A 16 -9.25 -17.07 -12.52
N ARG A 17 -8.97 -15.83 -12.97
CA ARG A 17 -9.98 -14.95 -13.54
C ARG A 17 -10.55 -15.50 -14.84
N LEU A 18 -9.72 -15.99 -15.76
CA LEU A 18 -10.15 -16.61 -17.01
C LEU A 18 -10.99 -17.88 -16.75
N SER A 19 -10.63 -18.67 -15.73
CA SER A 19 -11.41 -19.84 -15.32
C SER A 19 -12.79 -19.46 -14.77
N SER A 20 -12.89 -18.37 -14.01
CA SER A 20 -14.17 -17.87 -13.49
C SER A 20 -15.09 -17.34 -14.61
N ILE A 21 -14.48 -16.77 -15.65
CA ILE A 21 -15.20 -16.30 -16.85
C ILE A 21 -15.73 -17.51 -17.62
N LYS A 22 -14.91 -18.55 -17.80
CA LYS A 22 -15.33 -19.82 -18.40
C LYS A 22 -16.55 -20.41 -17.69
N GLN A 23 -16.52 -20.53 -16.36
CA GLN A 23 -17.64 -21.05 -15.57
C GLN A 23 -18.91 -20.20 -15.71
N SER A 24 -18.78 -18.89 -15.91
CA SER A 24 -19.92 -17.98 -16.08
C SER A 24 -20.59 -18.10 -17.46
N VAL A 25 -19.83 -18.48 -18.47
CA VAL A 25 -20.30 -18.78 -19.83
C VAL A 25 -20.95 -20.17 -19.88
N GLU A 26 -20.27 -21.18 -19.35
CA GLU A 26 -20.68 -22.59 -19.38
C GLU A 26 -21.66 -22.98 -18.25
N ARG A 27 -22.27 -21.98 -17.59
CA ARG A 27 -23.06 -22.17 -16.38
C ARG A 27 -24.24 -23.14 -16.62
N LYS A 28 -24.29 -24.21 -15.82
CA LYS A 28 -25.42 -25.14 -15.69
C LYS A 28 -26.10 -24.92 -14.33
N GLY A 29 -26.99 -23.92 -14.21
CA GLY A 29 -27.65 -23.57 -12.94
C GLY A 29 -28.56 -22.33 -13.02
N ARG A 30 -29.04 -21.84 -11.87
CA ARG A 30 -29.88 -20.62 -11.79
C ARG A 30 -29.09 -19.35 -12.15
N GLY A 31 -29.75 -18.45 -12.89
CA GLY A 31 -29.20 -17.15 -13.32
C GLY A 31 -28.89 -17.08 -14.82
N ARG A 32 -28.70 -15.86 -15.33
CA ARG A 32 -28.43 -15.61 -16.77
C ARG A 32 -26.99 -16.01 -17.12
N LYS A 33 -26.83 -16.79 -18.21
CA LYS A 33 -25.50 -17.07 -18.80
C LYS A 33 -24.85 -15.78 -19.28
N LYS A 34 -23.53 -15.69 -19.13
CA LYS A 34 -22.77 -14.58 -19.71
C LYS A 34 -22.68 -14.76 -21.23
N SER A 35 -22.97 -13.70 -21.99
CA SER A 35 -22.79 -13.72 -23.45
C SER A 35 -21.31 -13.85 -23.82
N MET A 36 -20.99 -14.63 -24.87
CA MET A 36 -19.62 -14.81 -25.37
C MET A 36 -18.93 -13.48 -25.67
N LYS A 37 -19.64 -12.52 -26.28
CA LYS A 37 -19.12 -11.18 -26.56
C LYS A 37 -18.66 -10.46 -25.28
N ASN A 38 -19.45 -10.54 -24.21
CA ASN A 38 -19.07 -9.94 -22.92
C ASN A 38 -17.96 -10.72 -22.21
N ALA A 39 -17.87 -12.04 -22.43
CA ALA A 39 -16.79 -12.86 -21.89
C ALA A 39 -15.44 -12.52 -22.53
N LEU A 40 -15.40 -12.29 -23.84
CA LEU A 40 -14.19 -11.85 -24.56
C LEU A 40 -13.73 -10.46 -24.10
N ILE A 41 -14.64 -9.51 -23.97
CA ILE A 41 -14.33 -8.16 -23.47
C ILE A 41 -13.76 -8.23 -22.05
N ASP A 42 -14.41 -8.98 -21.16
CA ASP A 42 -13.97 -9.08 -19.76
C ASP A 42 -12.64 -9.84 -19.62
N SER A 43 -12.38 -10.82 -20.50
CA SER A 43 -11.09 -11.51 -20.56
C SER A 43 -9.97 -10.58 -21.01
N SER A 44 -10.23 -9.78 -22.06
CA SER A 44 -9.29 -8.76 -22.53
C SER A 44 -9.04 -7.68 -21.47
N LYS A 45 -10.02 -7.34 -20.64
CA LYS A 45 -9.85 -6.38 -19.52
C LYS A 45 -9.12 -6.98 -18.31
N ALA A 46 -9.22 -8.31 -18.13
CA ALA A 46 -8.55 -9.00 -17.03
C ALA A 46 -7.04 -9.14 -17.24
N ILE A 47 -6.60 -9.15 -18.50
CA ILE A 47 -5.20 -9.29 -18.88
C ILE A 47 -4.62 -7.88 -19.08
N HIS A 48 -3.52 -7.58 -18.37
CA HIS A 48 -2.78 -6.33 -18.58
C HIS A 48 -2.15 -6.31 -19.99
N GLU A 49 -2.06 -5.13 -20.61
CA GLU A 49 -1.62 -4.95 -22.00
C GLU A 49 -0.27 -5.63 -22.29
N GLU A 50 0.67 -5.55 -21.34
CA GLU A 50 2.00 -6.17 -21.38
C GLU A 50 1.99 -7.71 -21.51
N TYR A 51 0.90 -8.39 -21.13
CA TYR A 51 0.82 -9.85 -21.13
C TYR A 51 -0.17 -10.40 -22.17
N ARG A 52 -0.72 -9.52 -23.03
CA ARG A 52 -1.79 -9.87 -23.97
C ARG A 52 -1.39 -10.96 -24.98
N THR A 53 -0.12 -11.01 -25.35
CA THR A 53 0.42 -12.02 -26.28
C THR A 53 0.60 -13.39 -25.64
N VAL A 54 0.64 -13.48 -24.30
CA VAL A 54 0.89 -14.73 -23.58
C VAL A 54 -0.39 -15.50 -23.29
N PHE A 55 -1.50 -14.80 -23.10
CA PHE A 55 -2.80 -15.41 -22.78
C PHE A 55 -3.69 -15.44 -24.01
N LEU A 56 -3.95 -16.65 -24.51
CA LEU A 56 -4.84 -16.89 -25.64
C LEU A 56 -6.22 -17.28 -25.12
N PHE A 57 -7.27 -16.71 -25.70
CA PHE A 57 -8.65 -17.05 -25.38
C PHE A 57 -9.52 -16.94 -26.62
N GLU A 58 -10.32 -17.97 -26.87
CA GLU A 58 -11.08 -18.12 -28.11
C GLU A 58 -12.49 -18.66 -27.84
N ASP A 59 -13.39 -18.35 -28.78
CA ASP A 59 -14.75 -18.87 -28.84
C ASP A 59 -14.76 -20.09 -29.76
N ASP A 60 -14.96 -21.28 -29.19
CA ASP A 60 -15.10 -22.55 -29.93
C ASP A 60 -16.57 -22.95 -30.04
N GLY A 61 -17.44 -22.00 -30.38
CA GLY A 61 -18.87 -22.18 -30.66
C GLY A 61 -19.76 -22.35 -29.43
N ASP A 62 -19.38 -23.21 -28.47
CA ASP A 62 -20.14 -23.48 -27.24
C ASP A 62 -19.25 -23.58 -25.97
N VAL A 63 -17.93 -23.49 -26.12
CA VAL A 63 -16.96 -23.65 -25.04
C VAL A 63 -15.96 -22.50 -25.06
N PHE A 64 -15.74 -21.87 -23.90
CA PHE A 64 -14.72 -20.84 -23.77
C PHE A 64 -13.37 -21.50 -23.46
N LYS A 65 -12.44 -21.45 -24.42
CA LYS A 65 -11.09 -21.98 -24.24
C LYS A 65 -10.13 -20.86 -23.87
N HIS A 66 -9.30 -21.10 -22.87
CA HIS A 66 -8.15 -20.25 -22.55
C HIS A 66 -6.90 -21.11 -22.45
N SER A 67 -5.78 -20.60 -22.93
CA SER A 67 -4.49 -21.25 -22.85
C SER A 67 -3.38 -20.22 -22.69
N VAL A 68 -2.21 -20.69 -22.26
CA VAL A 68 -0.99 -19.88 -22.16
C VAL A 68 -0.06 -20.34 -23.26
N ASP A 69 0.37 -19.42 -24.13
CA ASP A 69 1.34 -19.74 -25.17
C ASP A 69 2.76 -19.82 -24.56
N PRO A 70 3.39 -21.01 -24.53
CA PRO A 70 4.72 -21.17 -23.96
C PRO A 70 5.81 -20.42 -24.76
N LYS A 71 5.62 -20.21 -26.07
CA LYS A 71 6.57 -19.47 -26.90
C LYS A 71 6.51 -17.98 -26.57
N ALA A 72 5.30 -17.41 -26.52
CA ALA A 72 5.10 -16.03 -26.14
C ALA A 72 5.54 -15.77 -24.68
N GLU A 73 5.29 -16.71 -23.77
CA GLU A 73 5.76 -16.62 -22.39
C GLU A 73 7.30 -16.58 -22.31
N LYS A 74 8.00 -17.44 -23.07
CA LYS A 74 9.46 -17.41 -23.14
C LYS A 74 10.00 -16.11 -23.74
N ALA A 75 9.34 -15.58 -24.76
CA ALA A 75 9.68 -14.28 -25.34
C ALA A 75 9.50 -13.15 -24.31
N LEU A 76 8.40 -13.17 -23.54
CA LEU A 76 8.15 -12.22 -22.46
C LEU A 76 9.26 -12.27 -21.39
N TYR A 77 9.65 -13.47 -20.93
CA TYR A 77 10.76 -13.62 -19.98
C TYR A 77 12.07 -13.04 -20.50
N SER A 78 12.29 -13.08 -21.82
CA SER A 78 13.50 -12.54 -22.44
C SER A 78 13.52 -11.00 -22.45
N THR A 79 12.36 -10.36 -22.36
CA THR A 79 12.20 -8.90 -22.26
C THR A 79 12.43 -8.39 -20.84
N PHE A 80 12.38 -9.24 -19.81
CA PHE A 80 12.56 -8.79 -18.43
C PHE A 80 13.98 -8.25 -18.21
N GLY A 81 14.07 -7.05 -17.64
CA GLY A 81 15.33 -6.45 -17.23
C GLY A 81 16.03 -7.30 -16.17
N LYS A 82 17.36 -7.35 -16.23
CA LYS A 82 18.20 -8.06 -15.25
C LYS A 82 18.82 -7.05 -14.30
N ASN A 83 18.58 -7.22 -13.00
CA ASN A 83 19.22 -6.42 -11.96
C ASN A 83 20.29 -7.26 -11.25
N VAL A 84 21.54 -6.80 -11.29
CA VAL A 84 22.66 -7.46 -10.60
C VAL A 84 22.77 -6.89 -9.19
N ILE A 85 22.69 -7.76 -8.19
CA ILE A 85 22.88 -7.40 -6.78
C ILE A 85 24.21 -8.00 -6.33
N ILE A 86 25.15 -7.14 -5.92
CA ILE A 86 26.45 -7.55 -5.37
C ILE A 86 26.37 -7.37 -3.85
N THR A 87 26.71 -8.41 -3.09
CA THR A 87 26.67 -8.38 -1.62
C THR A 87 27.71 -9.34 -1.04
N ASP A 88 28.20 -8.99 0.15
CA ASP A 88 29.07 -9.75 1.05
C ASP A 88 28.29 -10.75 1.94
N MET A 89 26.95 -10.78 1.83
CA MET A 89 26.08 -11.63 2.64
C MET A 89 26.02 -13.07 2.11
N HIS A 90 27.14 -13.80 2.20
CA HIS A 90 27.30 -15.14 1.63
C HIS A 90 26.35 -16.20 2.22
N ASP A 91 26.00 -16.09 3.50
CA ASP A 91 25.15 -17.07 4.21
C ASP A 91 23.64 -16.86 3.99
N TRP A 92 23.26 -15.82 3.25
CA TRP A 92 21.85 -15.48 3.07
C TRP A 92 21.25 -16.13 1.84
N ILE A 93 20.03 -16.64 1.99
CA ILE A 93 19.23 -17.13 0.86
C ILE A 93 18.99 -15.98 -0.13
N SER A 94 19.17 -16.22 -1.42
CA SER A 94 19.03 -15.20 -2.48
C SER A 94 17.68 -14.49 -2.44
N GLU A 95 16.59 -15.19 -2.11
CA GLU A 95 15.27 -14.60 -1.94
C GLU A 95 15.24 -13.53 -0.84
N LYS A 96 15.93 -13.77 0.27
CA LYS A 96 16.05 -12.80 1.38
C LYS A 96 16.87 -11.59 0.95
N ILE A 97 17.95 -11.80 0.20
CA ILE A 97 18.79 -10.72 -0.35
C ILE A 97 17.94 -9.82 -1.27
N VAL A 98 17.20 -10.42 -2.21
CA VAL A 98 16.33 -9.68 -3.14
C VAL A 98 15.23 -8.93 -2.38
N LYS A 99 14.57 -9.57 -1.41
CA LYS A 99 13.55 -8.92 -0.57
C LYS A 99 14.11 -7.71 0.19
N MET A 100 15.30 -7.82 0.75
CA MET A 100 15.96 -6.72 1.46
C MET A 100 16.42 -5.60 0.52
N TYR A 101 16.94 -5.95 -0.65
CA TYR A 101 17.28 -4.98 -1.68
C TYR A 101 16.05 -4.19 -2.15
N ILE A 102 14.93 -4.86 -2.39
CA ILE A 102 13.66 -4.20 -2.76
C ILE A 102 13.13 -3.37 -1.59
N ALA A 103 13.28 -3.82 -0.34
CA ALA A 103 12.89 -3.06 0.83
C ALA A 103 13.68 -1.75 0.99
N LYS A 104 14.84 -1.59 0.34
CA LYS A 104 15.57 -0.32 0.27
C LYS A 104 14.72 0.80 -0.34
N ASP A 105 13.94 0.52 -1.38
CA ASP A 105 13.03 1.48 -2.03
C ASP A 105 12.03 2.08 -1.03
N PHE A 106 11.59 1.29 -0.04
CA PHE A 106 10.73 1.80 1.02
C PHE A 106 11.43 2.89 1.85
N ILE A 107 12.72 2.71 2.14
CA ILE A 107 13.51 3.72 2.85
C ILE A 107 13.72 4.96 1.97
N GLU A 108 13.97 4.78 0.67
CA GLU A 108 14.09 5.88 -0.29
C GLU A 108 12.81 6.72 -0.38
N LYS A 109 11.64 6.08 -0.38
CA LYS A 109 10.34 6.77 -0.26
C LYS A 109 10.23 7.56 1.04
N ASP A 110 10.81 7.06 2.13
CA ASP A 110 10.76 7.77 3.40
C ASP A 110 11.70 8.97 3.47
N PHE A 111 12.82 8.93 2.75
CA PHE A 111 13.64 10.12 2.51
C PHE A 111 12.91 11.18 1.68
N ASN A 112 11.89 10.83 0.91
CA ASN A 112 11.06 11.82 0.22
C ASN A 112 10.21 12.63 1.20
N TRP A 113 9.70 12.01 2.29
CA TRP A 113 8.99 12.74 3.35
C TRP A 113 9.88 13.77 4.03
N LEU A 114 11.16 13.45 4.23
CA LEU A 114 12.15 14.37 4.81
C LEU A 114 12.45 15.59 3.92
N LYS A 115 12.05 15.55 2.64
CA LYS A 115 12.17 16.67 1.70
C LYS A 115 10.86 17.44 1.56
N ASN A 116 9.73 16.86 1.94
CA ASN A 116 8.43 17.52 1.90
C ASN A 116 8.32 18.52 3.06
N LEU A 117 8.18 19.81 2.70
CA LEU A 117 8.10 20.91 3.67
C LEU A 117 6.95 20.75 4.68
N MET A 118 5.86 20.08 4.29
CA MET A 118 4.65 19.98 5.10
C MET A 118 4.81 19.07 6.32
N LEU A 119 5.66 18.04 6.26
CA LEU A 119 5.73 17.01 7.31
C LEU A 119 7.03 17.06 8.10
N ILE A 120 8.19 17.03 7.42
CA ILE A 120 9.49 17.03 8.09
C ILE A 120 10.49 17.84 7.24
N PRO A 121 10.56 19.16 7.43
CA PRO A 121 11.43 20.00 6.62
C PRO A 121 12.88 19.90 7.10
N ILE A 122 13.66 18.93 6.58
CA ILE A 122 15.12 18.96 6.74
C ILE A 122 15.71 20.16 6.00
N LYS A 123 15.06 20.61 4.93
CA LYS A 123 15.50 21.77 4.16
C LYS A 123 14.40 22.82 4.11
N PRO A 124 14.77 24.11 4.12
CA PRO A 124 16.14 24.65 4.26
C PRO A 124 16.64 24.71 5.73
N ILE A 125 17.93 24.42 5.93
CA ILE A 125 18.60 24.54 7.24
C ILE A 125 19.05 26.00 7.43
N PHE A 126 18.28 26.80 8.15
CA PHE A 126 18.63 28.20 8.45
C PHE A 126 19.59 28.37 9.64
N HIS A 127 20.14 27.28 10.15
CA HIS A 127 21.05 27.27 11.30
C HIS A 127 22.51 27.43 10.84
N ARG A 128 23.25 28.36 11.47
CA ARG A 128 24.68 28.61 11.15
C ARG A 128 25.67 27.83 12.02
N LYS A 129 25.25 27.37 13.19
CA LYS A 129 26.12 26.65 14.14
C LYS A 129 25.92 25.14 14.00
N ASP A 130 27.00 24.38 13.87
CA ASP A 130 26.98 22.92 13.73
C ASP A 130 26.18 22.21 14.83
N CYS A 131 26.27 22.68 16.08
CA CYS A 131 25.50 22.12 17.18
C CYS A 131 23.98 22.26 16.96
N ARG A 132 23.52 23.39 16.42
CA ARG A 132 22.09 23.63 16.12
C ARG A 132 21.64 22.85 14.90
N ILE A 133 22.52 22.66 13.91
CA ILE A 133 22.27 21.80 12.75
C ILE A 133 22.05 20.36 13.21
N LYS A 134 22.91 19.84 14.11
CA LYS A 134 22.76 18.49 14.67
C LYS A 134 21.44 18.31 15.41
N VAL A 135 21.05 19.26 16.24
CA VAL A 135 19.76 19.22 16.97
C VAL A 135 18.57 19.25 16.00
N HIS A 136 18.61 20.11 14.98
CA HIS A 136 17.56 20.18 13.97
C HIS A 136 17.40 18.85 13.22
N ILE A 137 18.51 18.27 12.73
CA ILE A 137 18.48 16.97 12.04
C ILE A 137 17.95 15.88 12.97
N PHE A 138 18.39 15.87 14.24
CA PHE A 138 17.89 14.93 15.23
C PHE A 138 16.37 15.02 15.40
N LEU A 139 15.81 16.23 15.56
CA LEU A 139 14.37 16.44 15.68
C LEU A 139 13.62 15.98 14.42
N CYS A 140 14.16 16.25 13.23
CA CYS A 140 13.57 15.78 11.97
C CYS A 140 13.54 14.25 11.89
N VAL A 141 14.64 13.57 12.23
CA VAL A 141 14.71 12.10 12.23
C VAL A 141 13.76 11.51 13.28
N MET A 142 13.68 12.10 14.47
CA MET A 142 12.72 11.70 15.50
C MET A 142 11.27 11.85 15.02
N GLY A 143 10.95 12.97 14.37
CA GLY A 143 9.65 13.19 13.72
C GLY A 143 9.32 12.09 12.71
N LEU A 144 10.30 11.67 11.89
CA LEU A 144 10.11 10.59 10.91
C LEU A 144 9.82 9.25 11.58
N VAL A 145 10.50 8.95 12.69
CA VAL A 145 10.27 7.74 13.46
C VAL A 145 8.86 7.73 14.03
N PHE A 146 8.41 8.83 14.65
CA PHE A 146 7.04 8.95 15.16
C PHE A 146 6.00 8.85 14.04
N TYR A 147 6.26 9.52 12.92
CA TYR A 147 5.40 9.45 11.76
C TYR A 147 5.26 8.03 11.21
N ARG A 148 6.36 7.30 11.04
CA ARG A 148 6.32 5.90 10.63
C ARG A 148 5.58 5.03 11.65
N TYR A 149 5.76 5.28 12.93
CA TYR A 149 5.07 4.55 13.98
C TYR A 149 3.54 4.79 13.92
N LEU A 150 3.12 6.05 13.73
CA LEU A 150 1.73 6.43 13.54
C LEU A 150 1.11 5.77 12.30
N LEU A 151 1.84 5.60 11.20
CA LEU A 151 1.35 4.89 10.01
C LEU A 151 1.38 3.37 10.15
N TRP A 152 2.29 2.82 10.96
CA TRP A 152 2.45 1.39 11.13
C TRP A 152 1.36 0.79 12.04
N LYS A 153 0.98 1.51 13.10
CA LYS A 153 0.01 1.05 14.10
C LYS A 153 -1.37 0.73 13.49
N PRO A 154 -1.97 1.58 12.62
CA PRO A 154 -3.25 1.30 11.99
C PRO A 154 -3.19 0.26 10.86
N LYS A 155 -2.06 0.16 10.16
CA LYS A 155 -1.83 -0.93 9.18
C LYS A 155 -1.88 -2.32 9.81
N LYS A 156 -1.52 -2.43 11.09
CA LYS A 156 -1.62 -3.68 11.85
C LYS A 156 -3.08 -4.05 12.18
N SER A 157 -3.98 -3.07 12.25
CA SER A 157 -5.41 -3.23 12.55
C SER A 157 -6.31 -3.30 11.32
N SER A 158 -5.77 -3.65 10.14
CA SER A 158 -6.49 -3.88 8.88
C SER A 158 -7.14 -2.67 8.20
N GLU A 159 -6.62 -1.46 8.43
CA GLU A 159 -7.11 -0.26 7.74
C GLU A 159 -6.71 -0.19 6.26
N GLN A 160 -7.65 0.28 5.42
CA GLN A 160 -7.50 0.44 3.97
C GLN A 160 -7.03 1.85 3.55
N LEU A 161 -6.73 2.72 4.51
CA LEU A 161 -6.31 4.10 4.24
C LEU A 161 -4.86 4.14 3.71
N SER A 162 -4.63 5.02 2.73
CA SER A 162 -3.28 5.36 2.29
C SER A 162 -2.55 6.18 3.36
N ASN A 163 -1.22 6.24 3.27
CA ASN A 163 -0.41 6.97 4.25
C ASN A 163 -0.77 8.46 4.34
N MET A 164 -1.08 9.10 3.20
CA MET A 164 -1.47 10.52 3.17
C MET A 164 -2.84 10.74 3.81
N GLU A 165 -3.81 9.87 3.50
CA GLU A 165 -5.16 9.98 4.07
C GLU A 165 -5.16 9.84 5.59
N VAL A 166 -4.32 8.96 6.16
CA VAL A 166 -4.17 8.84 7.62
C VAL A 166 -3.72 10.17 8.24
N ILE A 167 -2.77 10.87 7.61
CA ILE A 167 -2.32 12.19 8.09
C ILE A 167 -3.44 13.21 7.98
N GLU A 168 -4.01 13.37 6.79
CA GLU A 168 -5.03 14.39 6.55
C GLU A 168 -6.20 14.23 7.51
N LYS A 169 -6.60 12.98 7.79
CA LYS A 169 -7.65 12.70 8.77
C LYS A 169 -7.22 13.10 10.18
N LEU A 170 -5.99 12.80 10.58
CA LEU A 170 -5.44 13.18 11.90
C LEU A 170 -5.26 14.69 12.06
N GLU A 171 -4.78 15.41 11.04
CA GLU A 171 -4.61 16.87 11.07
C GLU A 171 -5.95 17.60 11.24
N ASN A 172 -7.02 17.02 10.71
CA ASN A 172 -8.37 17.57 10.83
C ASN A 172 -9.09 17.18 12.13
N ILE A 173 -8.45 16.43 13.04
CA ILE A 173 -9.00 16.17 14.37
C ILE A 173 -8.78 17.42 15.23
N GLN A 174 -9.88 18.03 15.69
CA GLN A 174 -9.83 19.23 16.53
C GLN A 174 -9.90 18.86 18.01
N ILE A 175 -9.15 19.57 18.85
CA ILE A 175 -9.16 19.46 20.31
C ILE A 175 -9.77 20.73 20.88
N ALA A 176 -10.83 20.59 21.66
CA ALA A 176 -11.46 21.66 22.41
C ALA A 176 -11.23 21.46 23.91
N LEU A 177 -10.88 22.53 24.63
CA LEU A 177 -10.87 22.54 26.09
C LEU A 177 -12.25 23.02 26.58
N VAL A 178 -13.01 22.14 27.22
CA VAL A 178 -14.37 22.42 27.67
C VAL A 178 -14.38 22.53 29.20
N LYS A 179 -14.88 23.66 29.71
CA LYS A 179 -15.17 23.87 31.12
C LYS A 179 -16.67 24.05 31.31
N SER A 180 -17.30 23.15 32.06
CA SER A 180 -18.73 23.21 32.33
C SER A 180 -18.98 23.61 33.79
N GLY A 181 -19.28 24.90 34.01
CA GLY A 181 -19.53 25.45 35.34
C GLY A 181 -18.29 25.40 36.24
N ASP A 182 -18.46 24.92 37.46
CA ASP A 182 -17.39 24.82 38.48
C ASP A 182 -16.53 23.55 38.35
N ARG A 183 -16.75 22.75 37.30
CA ARG A 183 -15.95 21.55 37.02
C ARG A 183 -14.60 21.94 36.42
N GLU A 184 -13.61 21.08 36.63
CA GLU A 184 -12.29 21.17 35.99
C GLU A 184 -12.41 21.12 34.47
N ALA A 185 -11.51 21.85 33.81
CA ALA A 185 -11.48 21.94 32.36
C ALA A 185 -10.98 20.62 31.78
N LYS A 186 -11.71 20.05 30.82
CA LYS A 186 -11.36 18.76 30.19
C LYS A 186 -11.14 18.95 28.71
N PHE A 187 -10.12 18.29 28.17
CA PHE A 187 -9.93 18.25 26.73
C PHE A 187 -10.92 17.26 26.10
N VAL A 188 -11.58 17.68 25.03
CA VAL A 188 -12.57 16.91 24.26
C VAL A 188 -12.19 17.01 22.79
N PHE A 189 -12.30 15.91 22.05
CA PHE A 189 -12.07 15.93 20.61
C PHE A 189 -13.37 16.10 19.84
N GLU A 190 -13.36 16.97 18.84
CA GLU A 190 -14.41 17.03 17.84
C GLU A 190 -14.01 16.12 16.66
N THR A 191 -14.51 14.89 16.67
CA THR A 191 -14.42 13.98 15.51
C THR A 191 -15.71 14.02 14.72
N THR A 192 -15.64 14.39 13.45
CA THR A 192 -16.80 14.47 12.55
C THR A 192 -16.90 13.27 11.60
N ASP A 193 -15.78 12.61 11.31
CA ASP A 193 -15.71 11.55 10.31
C ASP A 193 -15.50 10.14 10.91
N VAL A 194 -16.08 9.12 10.27
CA VAL A 194 -16.02 7.72 10.73
C VAL A 194 -14.59 7.20 10.76
N ASP A 195 -13.77 7.58 9.78
CA ASP A 195 -12.37 7.16 9.73
C ASP A 195 -11.52 7.87 10.79
N GLN A 196 -11.84 9.12 11.14
CA GLN A 196 -11.21 9.82 12.26
C GLN A 196 -11.52 9.14 13.60
N MET A 197 -12.78 8.76 13.85
CA MET A 197 -13.17 8.04 15.06
C MET A 197 -12.45 6.69 15.17
N ARG A 198 -12.30 5.98 14.05
CA ARG A 198 -11.56 4.71 13.99
C ARG A 198 -10.08 4.91 14.29
N LEU A 199 -9.44 5.88 13.64
CA LEU A 199 -8.04 6.23 13.88
C LEU A 199 -7.81 6.61 15.35
N PHE A 200 -8.73 7.38 15.93
CA PHE A 200 -8.69 7.78 17.34
C PHE A 200 -8.65 6.57 18.28
N ALA A 201 -9.54 5.59 18.05
CA ALA A 201 -9.61 4.37 18.84
C ALA A 201 -8.38 3.47 18.63
N VAL A 202 -7.97 3.26 17.38
CA VAL A 202 -6.82 2.41 17.01
C VAL A 202 -5.51 2.96 17.58
N LEU A 203 -5.32 4.27 17.50
CA LEU A 203 -4.15 4.94 18.04
C LEU A 203 -4.21 5.09 19.56
N ARG A 204 -5.34 4.79 20.20
CA ARG A 204 -5.58 4.96 21.64
C ARG A 204 -5.28 6.37 22.12
N LEU A 205 -5.75 7.36 21.36
CA LEU A 205 -5.52 8.76 21.69
C LEU A 205 -6.31 9.21 22.93
N GLY A 206 -7.36 8.47 23.32
CA GLY A 206 -8.08 8.67 24.59
C GLY A 206 -7.21 8.45 25.83
N ASP A 207 -6.40 7.39 25.85
CA ASP A 207 -5.54 7.04 26.99
C ASP A 207 -4.51 8.15 27.29
N VAL A 208 -4.03 8.83 26.23
CA VAL A 208 -3.08 9.95 26.35
C VAL A 208 -3.71 11.14 27.10
N MET A 209 -5.03 11.27 27.03
CA MET A 209 -5.76 12.40 27.59
C MET A 209 -6.12 12.19 29.06
N GLU A 210 -6.37 10.95 29.47
CA GLU A 210 -6.55 10.64 30.89
C GLU A 210 -5.32 11.04 31.71
N GLY A 211 -4.12 10.95 31.12
CA GLY A 211 -2.89 11.44 31.73
C GLY A 211 -2.59 12.94 31.53
N ALA A 212 -3.33 13.63 30.66
CA ALA A 212 -3.11 15.04 30.32
C ALA A 212 -4.20 15.99 30.86
N ASN A 213 -5.31 15.45 31.36
CA ASN A 213 -6.31 16.20 32.10
C ASN A 213 -5.69 16.62 33.44
N LEU A 214 -5.60 17.94 33.64
CA LEU A 214 -5.14 18.59 34.88
C LEU A 214 -6.19 18.44 35.99
#